data_AF-A0A383EIS4-F1
#
_entry.id   AF-A0A383EIS4-F1
#
_cell.length_a   1.000
_cell.length_b   1.000
_cell.length_c   1.000
_cell.angle_alpha   90.00
_cell.angle_beta   90.00
_cell.angle_gamma   90.00
#
_symmetry.space_group_name_H-M   'P 1'
#
loop_
_entity.id
_entity.type
_entity.pdbx_description
1 polymer ?
#
loop_
_entity_poly.entity_id
_entity_poly.type
_entity_poly.pdbx_seq_one_letter_code
_entity_poly.pdbx_strand_id
1 'polypeptide(L)'
;MEFNRQNIHSKATSAETHVIDEGLRAYMLKVYNYMCSGIFLTGIISLFLFKLSVVMAPDGSITGLTSVGNALYNSALMWIVMLAPLGVVLYMSFGIRKMSAAKAQMAFWIFAALMGASLSSIFLVYTGASITRVFFITAGTFGAMSIYG
;
A
#
# COMPACT_ATOMS: atom_id res chain seq x y z
N MET A 1 -12.43 -5.99 60.31
CA MET A 1 -12.83 -5.61 58.95
C MET A 1 -11.76 -6.13 57.99
N GLU A 2 -11.93 -7.32 57.44
CA GLU A 2 -10.98 -7.83 56.44
C GLU A 2 -11.15 -7.07 55.13
N PHE A 3 -10.14 -6.27 54.80
CA PHE A 3 -10.10 -5.54 53.54
C PHE A 3 -9.86 -6.56 52.42
N ASN A 4 -10.83 -6.69 51.52
CA ASN A 4 -10.81 -7.61 50.37
C ASN A 4 -9.70 -7.21 49.36
N ARG A 5 -8.44 -7.53 49.69
CA ARG A 5 -7.26 -7.20 48.87
C ARG A 5 -7.22 -7.97 47.54
N GLN A 6 -7.85 -9.15 47.48
CA GLN A 6 -7.91 -9.96 46.26
C GLN A 6 -8.70 -9.25 45.14
N ASN A 7 -9.82 -8.61 45.45
CA ASN A 7 -10.65 -7.92 44.47
C ASN A 7 -9.98 -6.65 43.91
N ILE A 8 -9.12 -6.00 44.70
CA ILE A 8 -8.35 -4.82 44.24
C ILE A 8 -7.25 -5.22 43.26
N HIS A 9 -6.56 -6.33 43.50
CA HIS A 9 -5.58 -6.87 42.54
C HIS A 9 -6.24 -7.31 41.23
N SER A 10 -7.40 -7.98 41.28
CA SER A 10 -8.13 -8.38 40.07
C SER A 10 -8.60 -7.18 39.24
N LYS A 11 -9.12 -6.12 39.87
CA LYS A 11 -9.52 -4.89 39.17
C LYS A 11 -8.34 -4.13 38.56
N ALA A 12 -7.19 -4.08 39.23
CA ALA A 12 -5.98 -3.47 38.70
C ALA A 12 -5.45 -4.23 37.48
N THR A 13 -5.42 -5.57 37.53
CA THR A 13 -4.99 -6.41 36.39
C THR A 13 -5.94 -6.29 35.19
N SER A 14 -7.26 -6.26 35.41
CA SER A 14 -8.23 -6.06 34.33
C SER A 14 -8.14 -4.66 33.72
N ALA A 15 -7.90 -3.62 34.53
CA ALA A 15 -7.70 -2.26 34.04
C ALA A 15 -6.40 -2.11 33.24
N GLU A 16 -5.29 -2.69 33.70
CA GLU A 16 -4.02 -2.71 32.95
C GLU A 16 -4.15 -3.49 31.63
N THR A 17 -4.82 -4.65 31.64
CA THR A 17 -5.05 -5.45 30.43
C THR A 17 -5.87 -4.67 29.40
N HIS A 18 -6.91 -3.97 29.84
CA HIS A 18 -7.74 -3.13 28.96
C HIS A 18 -6.98 -1.92 28.38
N VAL A 19 -6.08 -1.30 29.16
CA VAL A 19 -5.25 -0.18 28.67
C VAL A 19 -4.21 -0.64 27.64
N ILE A 20 -3.64 -1.85 27.82
CA ILE A 20 -2.70 -2.44 26.85
C ILE A 20 -3.41 -2.79 25.54
N ASP A 21 -4.64 -3.32 25.61
CA ASP A 21 -5.46 -3.65 24.43
C ASP A 21 -5.78 -2.39 23.61
N GLU A 22 -6.25 -1.32 24.26
CA GLU A 22 -6.53 -0.05 23.58
C GLU A 22 -5.28 0.58 22.94
N GLY A 23 -4.13 0.49 23.59
CA GLY A 23 -2.85 0.96 23.04
C GLY A 23 -2.41 0.16 21.80
N LEU A 24 -2.56 -1.16 21.83
CA LEU A 24 -2.23 -2.04 20.71
C LEU A 24 -3.19 -1.80 19.53
N ARG A 25 -4.49 -1.67 19.80
CA ARG A 25 -5.50 -1.34 18.80
C ARG A 25 -5.22 -0.01 18.12
N ALA A 26 -4.91 1.03 18.90
CA ALA A 26 -4.55 2.33 18.36
C ALA A 26 -3.29 2.27 17.48
N TYR A 27 -2.29 1.48 17.89
CA TYR A 27 -1.10 1.24 17.08
C TYR A 27 -1.43 0.52 15.76
N MET A 28 -2.22 -0.56 15.80
CA MET A 28 -2.61 -1.32 14.61
C MET A 28 -3.44 -0.48 13.63
N LEU A 29 -4.38 0.33 14.12
CA LEU A 29 -5.14 1.26 13.29
C LEU A 29 -4.22 2.26 12.58
N LYS A 30 -3.19 2.76 13.28
CA LYS A 30 -2.19 3.64 12.67
C LYS A 30 -1.40 2.94 11.57
N VAL A 31 -1.00 1.68 11.78
CA VAL A 31 -0.33 0.86 10.77
C VAL A 31 -1.23 0.64 9.56
N TYR A 32 -2.49 0.27 9.76
CA TYR A 32 -3.43 0.06 8.66
C TYR A 32 -3.71 1.33 7.87
N ASN A 33 -3.91 2.47 8.54
CA ASN A 33 -4.07 3.76 7.86
C ASN A 33 -2.84 4.13 7.04
N TYR A 34 -1.64 3.84 7.55
CA TYR A 34 -0.39 4.09 6.85
C TYR A 34 -0.25 3.20 5.59
N MET A 35 -0.58 1.91 5.70
CA MET A 35 -0.56 0.98 4.57
C MET A 35 -1.62 1.30 3.52
N CYS A 36 -2.84 1.65 3.96
CA CYS A 36 -3.92 2.11 3.10
C CYS A 36 -3.50 3.35 2.31
N SER A 37 -2.85 4.31 2.96
CA SER A 37 -2.32 5.51 2.31
C SER A 37 -1.25 5.18 1.26
N GLY A 38 -0.39 4.19 1.53
CA GLY A 38 0.59 3.70 0.55
C GLY A 38 -0.08 3.10 -0.70
N ILE A 39 -1.07 2.21 -0.51
CA ILE A 39 -1.85 1.64 -1.62
C ILE A 39 -2.57 2.72 -2.41
N PHE A 40 -3.16 3.70 -1.72
CA PHE A 40 -3.82 4.83 -2.35
C PHE A 40 -2.84 5.65 -3.22
N LEU A 41 -1.65 5.94 -2.72
CA LEU A 41 -0.60 6.59 -3.50
C LEU A 41 -0.19 5.76 -4.72
N THR A 42 0.01 4.45 -4.56
CA THR A 42 0.29 3.52 -5.67
C THR A 42 -0.77 3.64 -6.76
N GLY A 43 -2.07 3.64 -6.39
CA GLY A 43 -3.17 3.81 -7.33
C GLY A 43 -3.13 5.15 -8.06
N ILE A 44 -2.87 6.25 -7.35
CA ILE A 44 -2.74 7.59 -7.95
C ILE A 44 -1.60 7.63 -8.97
N ILE A 45 -0.41 7.18 -8.59
CA ILE A 45 0.76 7.21 -9.49
C ILE A 45 0.53 6.34 -10.71
N SER A 46 -0.09 5.18 -10.52
CA SER A 46 -0.41 4.26 -11.61
C SER A 46 -1.37 4.89 -12.63
N LEU A 47 -2.46 5.49 -12.16
CA LEU A 47 -3.42 6.21 -13.00
C LEU A 47 -2.81 7.44 -13.67
N PHE A 48 -1.99 8.19 -12.94
CA PHE A 48 -1.33 9.38 -13.45
C PHE A 48 -0.37 9.04 -14.60
N LEU A 49 0.49 8.04 -14.42
CA LEU A 49 1.40 7.61 -15.49
C LEU A 49 0.68 6.99 -16.67
N PHE A 50 -0.40 6.23 -16.44
CA PHE A 50 -1.21 5.72 -17.53
C PHE A 50 -1.77 6.86 -18.38
N LYS A 51 -2.43 7.85 -17.76
CA LYS A 51 -3.00 9.01 -18.46
C LYS A 51 -1.96 9.85 -19.21
N LEU A 52 -0.73 9.93 -18.70
CA LEU A 52 0.37 10.62 -19.38
C LEU A 52 0.92 9.82 -20.58
N SER A 53 0.83 8.50 -20.50
CA SER A 53 1.46 7.58 -21.47
C SER A 53 0.58 7.26 -22.67
N VAL A 54 -0.75 7.42 -22.56
CA VAL A 54 -1.69 7.05 -23.63
C VAL A 54 -2.31 8.27 -24.30
N VAL A 55 -2.58 8.12 -25.60
CA VAL A 55 -3.46 9.01 -26.36
C VAL A 55 -4.82 8.33 -26.48
N MET A 56 -5.85 9.01 -25.99
CA MET A 56 -7.23 8.52 -26.04
C MET A 56 -8.01 9.30 -27.10
N ALA A 57 -8.78 8.60 -27.93
CA ALA A 57 -9.77 9.23 -28.80
C ALA A 57 -11.01 9.68 -28.01
N PRO A 58 -11.86 10.54 -28.60
CA PRO A 58 -13.10 11.01 -27.95
C PRO A 58 -14.08 9.90 -27.57
N ASP A 59 -13.97 8.74 -28.20
CA ASP A 59 -14.77 7.53 -27.93
C ASP A 59 -14.23 6.70 -26.75
N GLY A 60 -13.11 7.11 -26.14
CA GLY A 60 -12.47 6.41 -25.02
C GLY A 60 -11.56 5.26 -25.44
N SER A 61 -11.32 5.07 -26.75
CA SER A 61 -10.37 4.06 -27.24
C SER A 61 -8.93 4.57 -27.15
N ILE A 62 -7.99 3.65 -26.88
CA ILE A 62 -6.55 3.95 -26.88
C ILE A 62 -6.07 3.92 -28.34
N THR A 63 -5.71 5.07 -28.89
CA THR A 63 -5.29 5.20 -30.30
C THR A 63 -3.78 5.12 -30.47
N GLY A 64 -3.02 5.32 -29.39
CA GLY A 64 -1.57 5.20 -29.42
C GLY A 64 -0.92 5.57 -28.09
N LEU A 65 0.41 5.54 -28.10
CA LEU A 65 1.25 5.94 -26.96
C LEU A 65 1.89 7.30 -27.22
N THR A 66 2.03 8.09 -26.17
CA THR A 66 2.84 9.32 -26.20
C THR A 66 4.34 8.99 -26.27
N SER A 67 5.20 10.00 -26.42
CA SER A 67 6.66 9.82 -26.31
C SER A 67 7.05 9.23 -24.93
N VAL A 68 6.38 9.69 -23.88
CA VAL A 68 6.54 9.19 -22.51
C VAL A 68 6.08 7.73 -22.41
N GLY A 69 4.92 7.40 -22.98
CA GLY A 69 4.44 6.01 -22.98
C GLY A 69 5.36 5.06 -23.73
N ASN A 70 5.89 5.48 -24.89
CA ASN A 70 6.86 4.67 -25.62
C ASN A 70 8.16 4.45 -24.82
N ALA A 71 8.65 5.47 -24.12
CA ALA A 71 9.79 5.31 -23.22
C ALA A 71 9.45 4.34 -22.07
N LEU A 72 8.29 4.47 -21.43
CA LEU A 72 7.91 3.64 -20.29
C LEU A 72 7.65 2.17 -20.65
N TYR A 73 7.08 1.90 -21.82
CA TYR A 73 6.55 0.57 -22.14
C TYR A 73 7.26 -0.14 -23.29
N ASN A 74 7.93 0.59 -24.19
CA ASN A 74 8.61 0.00 -25.37
C ASN A 74 10.13 0.22 -25.37
N SER A 75 10.72 0.73 -24.28
CA SER A 75 12.16 0.99 -24.19
C SER A 75 12.84 0.23 -23.06
N ALA A 76 14.17 0.30 -22.98
CA ALA A 76 14.94 -0.26 -21.88
C ALA A 76 14.53 0.27 -20.50
N LEU A 77 13.91 1.46 -20.43
CA LEU A 77 13.39 2.04 -19.20
C LEU A 77 12.28 1.18 -18.56
N MET A 78 11.55 0.41 -19.36
CA MET A 78 10.54 -0.54 -18.86
C MET A 78 11.13 -1.49 -17.82
N TRP A 79 12.31 -2.07 -18.10
CA TRP A 79 12.97 -3.00 -17.20
C TRP A 79 13.41 -2.34 -15.90
N ILE A 80 13.87 -1.09 -15.99
CA ILE A 80 14.25 -0.31 -14.81
C ILE A 80 13.02 -0.06 -13.94
N VAL A 81 11.92 0.43 -14.53
CA VAL A 81 10.69 0.73 -13.79
C VAL A 81 10.06 -0.53 -13.19
N MET A 82 10.09 -1.65 -13.92
CA MET A 82 9.57 -2.93 -13.46
C MET A 82 10.39 -3.52 -12.30
N LEU A 83 11.72 -3.39 -12.34
CA LEU A 83 12.61 -3.94 -11.31
C LEU A 83 12.88 -2.96 -10.15
N ALA A 84 12.59 -1.66 -10.31
CA ALA A 84 12.85 -0.65 -9.29
C ALA A 84 12.20 -0.98 -7.93
N PRO A 85 10.94 -1.45 -7.84
CA PRO A 85 10.36 -1.81 -6.55
C PRO A 85 11.10 -2.96 -5.86
N LEU A 86 11.56 -3.95 -6.63
CA LEU A 86 12.36 -5.05 -6.11
C LEU A 86 13.69 -4.53 -5.54
N GLY A 87 14.33 -3.58 -6.23
CA GLY A 87 15.54 -2.91 -5.73
C GLY A 87 15.33 -2.24 -4.37
N VAL A 88 14.19 -1.55 -4.18
CA VAL A 88 13.85 -0.94 -2.88
C VAL A 88 13.59 -1.98 -1.80
N VAL A 89 12.89 -3.07 -2.14
CA VAL A 89 12.67 -4.18 -1.19
C VAL A 89 14.00 -4.79 -0.76
N LEU A 90 14.90 -5.09 -1.69
CA LEU A 90 16.22 -5.62 -1.37
C LEU A 90 17.03 -4.66 -0.48
N TYR A 91 17.03 -3.37 -0.83
CA TYR A 91 17.68 -2.35 0.00
C TYR A 91 17.14 -2.32 1.43
N MET A 92 15.82 -2.36 1.59
CA MET A 92 15.19 -2.45 2.91
C MET A 92 15.56 -3.77 3.60
N SER A 93 15.49 -4.91 2.93
CA SER A 93 15.81 -6.22 3.51
C SER A 93 17.22 -6.27 4.11
N PHE A 94 18.22 -5.67 3.47
CA PHE A 94 19.59 -5.62 3.99
C PHE A 94 19.82 -4.50 5.02
N GLY A 95 19.07 -3.39 4.91
CA GLY A 95 19.32 -2.17 5.67
C GLY A 95 18.41 -1.93 6.88
N ILE A 96 17.25 -2.58 6.97
CA ILE A 96 16.15 -2.13 7.85
C ILE A 96 16.52 -2.08 9.33
N ARG A 97 17.38 -2.99 9.81
CA ARG A 97 17.84 -3.03 11.22
C ARG A 97 18.65 -1.81 11.62
N LYS A 98 19.22 -1.07 10.66
CA LYS A 98 20.07 0.11 10.88
C LYS A 98 19.38 1.42 10.45
N MET A 99 18.14 1.35 9.93
CA MET A 99 17.42 2.53 9.46
C MET A 99 16.71 3.22 10.62
N SER A 100 16.77 4.56 10.66
CA SER A 100 15.87 5.33 11.50
C SER A 100 14.43 5.23 10.98
N ALA A 101 13.46 5.48 11.87
CA ALA A 101 12.04 5.45 11.50
C ALA A 101 11.74 6.34 10.28
N ALA A 102 12.29 7.56 10.23
CA ALA A 102 12.10 8.47 9.11
C ALA A 102 12.66 7.92 7.78
N LYS A 103 13.83 7.27 7.79
CA LYS A 103 14.41 6.66 6.59
C LYS A 103 13.56 5.50 6.08
N ALA A 104 13.06 4.66 6.98
CA ALA A 104 12.18 3.55 6.61
C ALA A 104 10.85 4.05 6.02
N GLN A 105 10.28 5.12 6.61
CA GLN A 105 9.07 5.75 6.09
C GLN A 105 9.28 6.34 4.69
N MET A 106 10.38 7.06 4.46
CA MET A 106 10.72 7.56 3.13
C MET A 106 10.89 6.44 2.10
N ALA A 107 11.61 5.38 2.47
CA ALA A 107 11.79 4.21 1.61
C ALA A 107 10.45 3.57 1.24
N PHE A 108 9.53 3.47 2.19
CA PHE A 108 8.16 3.00 1.94
C PHE A 108 7.41 3.88 0.94
N TRP A 109 7.45 5.21 1.05
CA TRP A 109 6.77 6.10 0.10
C TRP A 109 7.38 6.02 -1.30
N ILE A 110 8.70 5.93 -1.39
CA ILE A 110 9.41 5.71 -2.66
C ILE A 110 8.99 4.36 -3.26
N PHE A 111 8.96 3.31 -2.45
CA PHE A 111 8.48 1.99 -2.87
C PHE A 111 7.04 2.05 -3.39
N ALA A 112 6.12 2.69 -2.65
CA ALA A 112 4.72 2.80 -3.05
C ALA A 112 4.55 3.55 -4.38
N ALA A 113 5.33 4.63 -4.59
CA ALA A 113 5.32 5.37 -5.85
C ALA A 113 5.88 4.55 -7.02
N LEU A 114 7.02 3.87 -6.82
CA LEU A 114 7.63 3.01 -7.84
C LEU A 114 6.75 1.80 -8.19
N MET A 115 6.10 1.20 -7.19
CA MET A 115 5.09 0.16 -7.40
C MET A 115 3.95 0.68 -8.28
N GLY A 116 3.47 1.90 -8.03
CA GLY A 116 2.43 2.53 -8.84
C GLY A 116 2.87 2.71 -10.28
N ALA A 117 4.11 3.18 -10.46
CA ALA A 117 4.70 3.35 -11.78
C ALA A 117 4.81 2.01 -12.54
N SER A 118 5.32 0.98 -11.87
CA SER A 118 5.43 -0.38 -12.43
C SER A 118 4.07 -0.98 -12.80
N LEU A 119 3.02 -0.72 -12.01
CA LEU A 119 1.67 -1.22 -12.26
C LEU A 119 0.89 -0.39 -13.28
N SER A 120 1.37 0.77 -13.72
CA SER A 120 0.65 1.61 -14.70
C SER A 120 0.35 0.88 -16.03
N SER A 121 1.19 -0.08 -16.41
CA SER A 121 1.02 -0.87 -17.64
C SER A 121 -0.22 -1.77 -17.63
N ILE A 122 -0.77 -2.12 -16.47
CA ILE A 122 -1.96 -3.00 -16.40
C ILE A 122 -3.19 -2.35 -17.05
N PHE A 123 -3.26 -1.01 -17.05
CA PHE A 123 -4.35 -0.24 -17.67
C PHE A 123 -4.32 -0.28 -19.20
N LEU A 124 -3.21 -0.71 -19.82
CA LEU A 124 -3.14 -0.97 -21.27
C LEU A 124 -3.73 -2.31 -21.66
N VAL A 125 -3.69 -3.29 -20.75
CA VAL A 125 -4.06 -4.68 -21.01
C VAL A 125 -5.47 -4.98 -20.54
N TYR A 126 -5.88 -4.42 -19.40
CA TYR A 126 -7.17 -4.67 -18.77
C TYR A 126 -8.05 -3.42 -18.79
N THR A 127 -9.37 -3.64 -18.90
CA THR A 127 -10.34 -2.55 -18.82
C THR A 127 -10.44 -1.99 -17.40
N GLY A 128 -10.79 -0.71 -17.29
CA GLY A 128 -11.04 -0.07 -16.00
C GLY A 128 -12.07 -0.82 -15.16
N ALA A 129 -13.15 -1.31 -15.79
CA ALA A 129 -14.16 -2.13 -15.13
C ALA A 129 -13.57 -3.42 -14.52
N SER A 130 -12.68 -4.11 -15.23
CA SER A 130 -11.99 -5.29 -14.72
C SER A 130 -11.10 -4.96 -13.52
N ILE A 131 -10.31 -3.89 -13.63
CA ILE A 131 -9.38 -3.46 -12.57
C ILE A 131 -10.16 -3.07 -11.31
N THR A 132 -11.19 -2.23 -11.45
CA THR A 132 -12.04 -1.81 -10.32
C THR A 132 -12.74 -2.99 -9.67
N ARG A 133 -13.25 -3.95 -10.47
CA ARG A 133 -13.90 -5.15 -9.95
C ARG A 133 -12.94 -6.00 -9.12
N VAL A 134 -11.75 -6.29 -9.65
CA VAL A 134 -10.75 -7.08 -8.94
C VAL A 134 -10.33 -6.38 -7.66
N PHE A 135 -10.11 -5.06 -7.69
CA PHE A 135 -9.77 -4.27 -6.50
C PHE A 135 -10.82 -4.39 -5.38
N PHE A 136 -12.11 -4.24 -5.69
CA PHE A 136 -13.15 -4.35 -4.67
C PHE A 136 -13.33 -5.79 -4.17
N ILE A 137 -13.11 -6.80 -5.02
CA ILE A 137 -13.10 -8.21 -4.59
C ILE A 137 -11.96 -8.45 -3.59
N THR A 138 -10.73 -8.04 -3.90
CA THR A 138 -9.58 -8.23 -2.99
C THR A 138 -9.71 -7.40 -1.72
N ALA A 139 -10.14 -6.13 -1.82
CA ALA A 139 -10.37 -5.28 -0.65
C ALA A 139 -11.48 -5.83 0.26
N GLY A 140 -12.60 -6.27 -0.32
CA GLY A 140 -13.70 -6.89 0.42
C GLY A 140 -13.28 -8.21 1.08
N THR A 141 -12.53 -9.05 0.37
CA THR A 141 -11.99 -10.32 0.91
C THR A 141 -11.03 -10.06 2.05
N PHE A 142 -10.08 -9.13 1.87
CA PHE A 142 -9.13 -8.74 2.92
C PHE A 142 -9.87 -8.19 4.15
N GLY A 143 -10.86 -7.32 3.95
CA GLY A 143 -11.68 -6.77 5.02
C GLY A 143 -12.47 -7.84 5.77
N ALA A 144 -13.12 -8.76 5.05
CA ALA A 144 -13.86 -9.87 5.65
C ALA A 144 -12.95 -10.80 6.46
N MET A 145 -11.79 -11.15 5.91
CA MET A 145 -10.80 -11.97 6.61
C MET A 145 -10.18 -11.26 7.82
N SER A 146 -10.02 -9.92 7.76
CA SER A 146 -9.51 -9.11 8.89
C SER A 146 -10.50 -9.01 10.06
N ILE A 147 -11.79 -9.28 9.82
CA ILE A 147 -12.82 -9.37 10.88
C ILE A 147 -12.85 -10.77 11.49
N TYR A 148 -12.61 -11.80 10.66
CA TYR A 148 -12.62 -13.20 11.10
C TYR A 148 -11.36 -13.60 11.87
N GLY A 149 -10.20 -13.07 11.45
CA GLY A 149 -8.87 -13.37 11.99
C GLY A 149 -8.53 -12.63 13.27
#